data_AF-A0A5M8Q981-F1
#
_entry.id   AF-A0A5M8Q981-F1
#
_cell.length_a   1.000
_cell.length_b   1.000
_cell.length_c   1.000
_cell.angle_alpha   90.00
_cell.angle_beta   90.00
_cell.angle_gamma   90.00
#
_symmetry.space_group_name_H-M   'P 1'
#
loop_
_entity.id
_entity.type
_entity.pdbx_description
1 polymer ?
#
loop_
_entity_poly.entity_id
_entity_poly.type
_entity_poly.pdbx_seq_one_letter_code
_entity_poly.pdbx_strand_id
1 'polypeptide(L)'
;MSDAIKHECGIALVRLRKPLEYYTEKYGTPMYGVQKMYLLMEKQHNRGQDGAGFASIKINATPGTEYIARYRSVKTKAIDAIFGKISEKYGKMKRKFPQESKNVEWLRQNLPFLGDVYLGHLRYGTHGENSVDNCHPMVRENNWRNRSLAVAGNFNMTNVDELFNVLTDLGQHPRQKIDTVTVLEKIGHFLDEENQRLFDYFKPDHNNEEITALIEENLDLQRVLRRACKDFDGGYAMAGLTGYGAAFVVRDPSGIRPAYYYMDDEIVVIASEKPAIKTAFGVEYSQIKEVSPGHALIISKNGEASEKEVLPALEKKSCSFERIYFSRGNDPEIYQERKMLGKLLSPQVLKAVDYDLENTVFSYIPNTAESSFLGMMEGVEDYLRTYRRSAIEEANGDVTKLENILSFKPRVEKLVIKDAKLRTFITDNDSRDDLVAHVYDTTYEVVKKGIDTVVVIDDSIVRGTTLEKSIIKMLDRLGPKKIIIVSCAPQIRYPDCYGIDMSKMKEFVAFRAMMGLLKDHQREGMATEVYQKCQTALANGAAKEKNFVQELYDQFTLEEISSKVAQIVKAPGVKAEVEVIFQTVEGLHAAIPNHIGDWYFTGNFPTPGGMKVVNRAFVNFMENNNGRAY
;
A
#
# COMPACT_ATOMS: atom_id res chain seq x y z
N MET A 1 12.73 -5.62 12.76
CA MET A 1 11.88 -4.91 11.78
C MET A 1 11.14 -3.86 12.57
N SER A 2 11.09 -2.56 12.25
CA SER A 2 9.85 -1.84 12.65
C SER A 2 8.69 -2.78 12.28
N ASP A 3 7.88 -3.21 13.27
CA ASP A 3 7.14 -4.47 13.18
C ASP A 3 6.46 -4.58 11.82
N ALA A 4 6.92 -5.52 10.98
CA ALA A 4 6.68 -5.41 9.54
C ALA A 4 5.19 -5.36 9.29
N ILE A 5 4.70 -4.16 8.99
CA ILE A 5 3.33 -3.92 8.58
C ILE A 5 3.15 -4.74 7.31
N LYS A 6 2.12 -5.59 7.27
CA LYS A 6 1.81 -6.41 6.11
C LYS A 6 0.98 -5.55 5.14
N HIS A 7 1.38 -5.51 3.87
CA HIS A 7 1.09 -4.38 2.98
C HIS A 7 -0.02 -4.60 1.96
N GLU A 8 -0.34 -3.53 1.26
CA GLU A 8 -1.37 -3.48 0.23
C GLU A 8 -1.04 -4.37 -0.97
N CYS A 9 -2.07 -4.83 -1.66
CA CYS A 9 -1.93 -5.55 -2.93
C CYS A 9 -1.48 -4.60 -4.07
N GLY A 10 -0.86 -5.15 -5.10
CA GLY A 10 -0.53 -4.43 -6.34
C GLY A 10 -1.40 -4.89 -7.51
N ILE A 11 -1.83 -3.96 -8.36
CA ILE A 11 -2.48 -4.27 -9.64
C ILE A 11 -1.58 -3.91 -10.82
N ALA A 12 -1.71 -4.69 -11.90
CA ALA A 12 -1.03 -4.47 -13.16
C ALA A 12 -1.98 -4.80 -14.32
N LEU A 13 -2.16 -3.91 -15.28
CA LEU A 13 -2.99 -4.15 -16.47
C LEU A 13 -2.22 -3.73 -17.71
N VAL A 14 -2.24 -4.58 -18.75
CA VAL A 14 -1.71 -4.26 -20.07
C VAL A 14 -2.74 -4.59 -21.14
N ARG A 15 -3.09 -3.60 -21.97
CA ARG A 15 -3.92 -3.76 -23.18
C ARG A 15 -3.08 -3.42 -24.41
N LEU A 16 -2.93 -4.38 -25.32
CA LEU A 16 -2.26 -4.19 -26.61
C LEU A 16 -3.20 -3.53 -27.63
N ARG A 17 -2.88 -2.35 -28.16
CA ARG A 17 -3.74 -1.62 -29.13
C ARG A 17 -3.50 -2.02 -30.59
N LYS A 18 -2.45 -2.79 -30.87
CA LYS A 18 -2.13 -3.34 -32.20
C LYS A 18 -2.29 -4.87 -32.22
N PRO A 19 -2.35 -5.50 -33.41
CA PRO A 19 -2.30 -6.96 -33.53
C PRO A 19 -0.97 -7.54 -33.02
N LEU A 20 -0.95 -8.83 -32.66
CA LEU A 20 0.24 -9.51 -32.13
C LEU A 20 1.41 -9.56 -33.14
N GLU A 21 1.10 -9.55 -34.42
CA GLU A 21 2.05 -9.50 -35.54
C GLU A 21 2.92 -8.25 -35.44
N TYR A 22 2.30 -7.09 -35.18
CA TYR A 22 3.00 -5.81 -35.04
C TYR A 22 4.10 -5.89 -33.95
N TYR A 23 3.78 -6.46 -32.79
CA TYR A 23 4.77 -6.57 -31.71
C TYR A 23 5.83 -7.62 -32.02
N THR A 24 5.49 -8.66 -32.78
CA THR A 24 6.45 -9.67 -33.21
C THR A 24 7.47 -9.07 -34.17
N GLU A 25 7.02 -8.24 -35.11
CA GLU A 25 7.90 -7.53 -36.06
C GLU A 25 8.73 -6.46 -35.38
N LYS A 26 8.11 -5.61 -34.55
CA LYS A 26 8.78 -4.47 -33.91
C LYS A 26 9.69 -4.88 -32.75
N TYR A 27 9.24 -5.80 -31.89
CA TYR A 27 9.93 -6.18 -30.65
C TYR A 27 10.54 -7.59 -30.70
N GLY A 28 10.42 -8.30 -31.83
CA GLY A 28 11.03 -9.61 -32.05
C GLY A 28 10.34 -10.78 -31.33
N THR A 29 9.16 -10.57 -30.73
CA THR A 29 8.46 -11.62 -29.97
C THR A 29 6.94 -11.41 -29.90
N PRO A 30 6.13 -12.47 -30.09
CA PRO A 30 4.69 -12.40 -29.83
C PRO A 30 4.38 -12.30 -28.33
N MET A 31 5.35 -12.60 -27.45
CA MET A 31 5.19 -12.60 -26.00
C MET A 31 5.35 -11.21 -25.36
N TYR A 32 5.40 -10.14 -26.15
CA TYR A 32 5.67 -8.78 -25.68
C TYR A 32 4.79 -8.38 -24.49
N GLY A 33 3.46 -8.55 -24.59
CA GLY A 33 2.52 -8.22 -23.52
C GLY A 33 2.79 -9.00 -22.22
N VAL A 34 3.06 -10.30 -22.34
CA VAL A 34 3.40 -11.17 -21.20
C VAL A 34 4.73 -10.77 -20.55
N GLN A 35 5.76 -10.46 -21.35
CA GLN A 35 7.06 -10.02 -20.84
C GLN A 35 6.95 -8.67 -20.12
N LYS A 36 6.17 -7.73 -20.67
CA LYS A 36 5.88 -6.46 -20.01
C LYS A 36 5.10 -6.65 -18.72
N MET A 37 4.14 -7.58 -18.68
CA MET A 37 3.44 -7.93 -17.44
C MET A 37 4.37 -8.51 -16.37
N TYR A 38 5.29 -9.40 -16.73
CA TYR A 38 6.30 -9.91 -15.79
C TYR A 38 7.10 -8.75 -15.17
N LEU A 39 7.67 -7.88 -16.02
CA LEU A 39 8.47 -6.76 -15.57
C LEU A 39 7.65 -5.77 -14.71
N LEU A 40 6.40 -5.49 -15.10
CA LEU A 40 5.50 -4.59 -14.37
C LEU A 40 5.14 -5.14 -12.98
N MET A 41 4.93 -6.45 -12.87
CA MET A 41 4.67 -7.12 -11.59
C MET A 41 5.92 -7.19 -10.70
N GLU A 42 7.09 -7.56 -11.25
CA GLU A 42 8.36 -7.55 -10.50
C GLU A 42 8.70 -6.15 -9.96
N LYS A 43 8.44 -5.11 -10.75
CA LYS A 43 8.60 -3.71 -10.33
C LYS A 43 7.52 -3.22 -9.37
N GLN A 44 6.62 -4.09 -8.93
CA GLN A 44 5.67 -3.83 -7.84
C GLN A 44 5.77 -4.87 -6.71
N HIS A 45 6.82 -5.70 -6.66
CA HIS A 45 6.96 -6.79 -5.67
C HIS A 45 6.90 -6.33 -4.19
N ASN A 46 7.15 -5.05 -3.91
CA ASN A 46 6.95 -4.43 -2.59
C ASN A 46 5.47 -4.42 -2.15
N ARG A 47 4.52 -4.52 -3.10
CA ARG A 47 3.06 -4.57 -2.90
C ARG A 47 2.49 -5.99 -2.83
N GLY A 48 3.30 -6.98 -2.50
CA GLY A 48 2.80 -8.35 -2.33
C GLY A 48 3.85 -9.41 -2.59
N GLN A 49 4.12 -10.20 -1.56
CA GLN A 49 5.07 -11.31 -1.60
C GLN A 49 4.43 -12.65 -1.25
N ASP A 50 3.19 -12.65 -0.74
CA ASP A 50 2.50 -13.84 -0.25
C ASP A 50 1.85 -14.64 -1.39
N GLY A 51 1.48 -13.97 -2.48
CA GLY A 51 0.98 -14.62 -3.67
C GLY A 51 0.92 -13.69 -4.87
N ALA A 52 0.64 -14.26 -6.03
CA ALA A 52 0.45 -13.52 -7.27
C ALA A 52 -0.58 -14.23 -8.16
N GLY A 53 -1.13 -13.49 -9.11
CA GLY A 53 -1.92 -14.06 -10.19
C GLY A 53 -1.84 -13.26 -11.46
N PHE A 54 -2.20 -13.93 -12.54
CA PHE A 54 -2.15 -13.44 -13.92
C PHE A 54 -3.34 -14.01 -14.67
N ALA A 55 -4.05 -13.14 -15.38
CA ALA A 55 -5.11 -13.50 -16.31
C ALA A 55 -4.87 -12.85 -17.67
N SER A 56 -5.32 -13.51 -18.73
CA SER A 56 -5.26 -13.00 -20.10
C SER A 56 -6.58 -13.24 -20.83
N ILE A 57 -6.99 -12.29 -21.66
CA ILE A 57 -8.16 -12.39 -22.54
C ILE A 57 -7.73 -12.33 -24.00
N LYS A 58 -8.28 -13.23 -24.83
CA LYS A 58 -8.17 -13.18 -26.29
C LYS A 58 -9.43 -12.54 -26.90
N ILE A 59 -9.25 -11.45 -27.61
CA ILE A 59 -10.32 -10.74 -28.31
C ILE A 59 -10.69 -11.52 -29.57
N ASN A 60 -11.98 -11.60 -29.92
CA ASN A 60 -12.44 -12.30 -31.12
C ASN A 60 -12.02 -13.78 -31.21
N ALA A 61 -11.81 -14.46 -30.07
CA ALA A 61 -11.54 -15.89 -30.05
C ALA A 61 -12.68 -16.66 -30.73
N THR A 62 -12.39 -17.73 -31.47
CA THR A 62 -13.43 -18.52 -32.12
C THR A 62 -14.09 -19.48 -31.12
N PRO A 63 -15.37 -19.86 -31.30
CA PRO A 63 -15.98 -20.93 -30.51
C PRO A 63 -15.10 -22.20 -30.50
N GLY A 64 -15.01 -22.86 -29.34
CA GLY A 64 -14.13 -24.01 -29.13
C GLY A 64 -12.67 -23.65 -28.76
N THR A 65 -12.32 -22.36 -28.67
CA THR A 65 -11.01 -21.92 -28.18
C THR A 65 -11.11 -21.26 -26.80
N GLU A 66 -10.13 -21.52 -25.94
CA GLU A 66 -10.02 -20.88 -24.62
C GLU A 66 -9.69 -19.40 -24.81
N TYR A 67 -10.58 -18.52 -24.33
CA TYR A 67 -10.47 -17.06 -24.45
C TYR A 67 -10.06 -16.38 -23.13
N ILE A 68 -10.27 -17.02 -21.98
CA ILE A 68 -9.75 -16.58 -20.67
C ILE A 68 -8.75 -17.63 -20.19
N ALA A 69 -7.53 -17.21 -19.88
CA ALA A 69 -6.58 -18.06 -19.16
C ALA A 69 -6.18 -17.39 -17.85
N ARG A 70 -6.04 -18.17 -16.78
CA ARG A 70 -5.64 -17.68 -15.46
C ARG A 70 -4.63 -18.60 -14.77
N TYR A 71 -3.56 -18.03 -14.24
CA TYR A 71 -2.64 -18.68 -13.32
C TYR A 71 -2.52 -17.89 -12.02
N ARG A 72 -2.43 -18.63 -10.91
CA ARG A 72 -2.28 -18.08 -9.55
C ARG A 72 -1.27 -18.92 -8.78
N SER A 73 -0.55 -18.30 -7.87
CA SER A 73 0.46 -18.99 -7.05
C SER A 73 0.63 -18.33 -5.69
N VAL A 74 0.82 -19.15 -4.67
CA VAL A 74 1.28 -18.77 -3.32
C VAL A 74 2.68 -19.31 -3.01
N LYS A 75 3.38 -19.79 -4.05
CA LYS A 75 4.77 -20.28 -3.89
C LYS A 75 5.69 -19.11 -3.55
N THR A 76 6.78 -19.39 -2.85
CA THR A 76 7.91 -18.45 -2.73
C THR A 76 8.33 -18.01 -4.13
N LYS A 77 8.41 -16.68 -4.35
CA LYS A 77 8.56 -16.08 -5.69
C LYS A 77 7.40 -16.46 -6.63
N ALA A 78 6.18 -16.12 -6.22
CA ALA A 78 4.95 -16.46 -6.94
C ALA A 78 4.93 -15.94 -8.40
N ILE A 79 5.52 -14.77 -8.64
CA ILE A 79 5.65 -14.17 -9.99
C ILE A 79 6.50 -15.10 -10.87
N ASP A 80 7.73 -15.43 -10.45
CA ASP A 80 8.61 -16.37 -11.16
C ASP A 80 7.93 -17.73 -11.41
N ALA A 81 7.17 -18.24 -10.44
CA ALA A 81 6.45 -19.50 -10.60
C ALA A 81 5.39 -19.45 -11.72
N ILE A 82 4.66 -18.33 -11.84
CA ILE A 82 3.64 -18.12 -12.87
C ILE A 82 4.30 -17.97 -14.25
N PHE A 83 5.25 -17.04 -14.38
CA PHE A 83 5.86 -16.73 -15.66
C PHE A 83 6.84 -17.81 -16.12
N GLY A 84 7.43 -18.58 -15.18
CA GLY A 84 8.17 -19.80 -15.47
C GLY A 84 7.28 -20.87 -16.11
N LYS A 85 6.08 -21.10 -15.57
CA LYS A 85 5.09 -22.03 -16.16
C LYS A 85 4.66 -21.59 -17.56
N ILE A 86 4.46 -20.29 -17.77
CA ILE A 86 4.14 -19.72 -19.09
C ILE A 86 5.29 -19.97 -20.08
N SER A 87 6.52 -19.66 -19.67
CA SER A 87 7.72 -19.83 -20.49
C SER A 87 7.97 -21.30 -20.85
N GLU A 88 7.76 -22.21 -19.91
CA GLU A 88 7.87 -23.65 -20.13
C GLU A 88 6.86 -24.14 -21.17
N LYS A 89 5.59 -23.71 -21.07
CA LYS A 89 4.55 -24.04 -22.06
C LYS A 89 4.89 -23.51 -23.45
N TYR A 90 5.36 -22.27 -23.54
CA TYR A 90 5.80 -21.68 -24.79
C TYR A 90 6.96 -22.47 -25.42
N GLY A 91 7.99 -22.79 -24.62
CA GLY A 91 9.14 -23.58 -25.08
C GLY A 91 8.79 -25.03 -25.47
N LYS A 92 7.85 -25.67 -24.77
CA LYS A 92 7.30 -26.98 -25.18
C LYS A 92 6.57 -26.90 -26.51
N MET A 93 5.76 -25.86 -26.73
CA MET A 93 5.03 -25.67 -27.99
C MET A 93 5.98 -25.48 -29.17
N LYS A 94 7.00 -24.63 -29.04
CA LYS A 94 8.02 -24.43 -30.10
C LYS A 94 8.79 -25.70 -30.45
N ARG A 95 9.10 -26.55 -29.46
CA ARG A 95 9.81 -27.81 -29.70
C ARG A 95 8.92 -28.86 -30.36
N LYS A 96 7.64 -28.91 -30.01
CA LYS A 96 6.69 -29.87 -30.56
C LYS A 96 6.21 -29.49 -31.97
N PHE A 97 6.08 -28.18 -32.25
CA PHE A 97 5.54 -27.64 -33.50
C PHE A 97 6.43 -26.49 -34.05
N PRO A 98 7.65 -26.80 -34.53
CA PRO A 98 8.64 -25.78 -34.87
C PRO A 98 8.30 -24.91 -36.09
N GLN A 99 7.45 -25.37 -37.00
CA GLN A 99 7.05 -24.57 -38.17
C GLN A 99 5.80 -23.75 -37.88
N GLU A 100 4.79 -24.36 -37.26
CA GLU A 100 3.52 -23.75 -36.91
C GLU A 100 3.72 -22.66 -35.86
N SER A 101 4.66 -22.86 -34.93
CA SER A 101 5.01 -21.84 -33.92
C SER A 101 5.68 -20.58 -34.48
N LYS A 102 5.96 -20.50 -35.79
CA LYS A 102 6.35 -19.25 -36.46
C LYS A 102 5.14 -18.40 -36.85
N ASN A 103 3.96 -19.01 -36.97
CA ASN A 103 2.71 -18.31 -37.26
C ASN A 103 2.11 -17.77 -35.96
N VAL A 104 1.98 -16.45 -35.87
CA VAL A 104 1.50 -15.74 -34.68
C VAL A 104 0.03 -16.09 -34.36
N GLU A 105 -0.83 -16.14 -35.36
CA GLU A 105 -2.24 -16.50 -35.17
C GLU A 105 -2.39 -17.96 -34.73
N TRP A 106 -1.59 -18.87 -35.29
CA TRP A 106 -1.56 -20.26 -34.82
C TRP A 106 -1.11 -20.36 -33.35
N LEU A 107 -0.06 -19.62 -32.98
CA LEU A 107 0.39 -19.53 -31.58
C LEU A 107 -0.72 -19.00 -30.67
N ARG A 108 -1.41 -17.94 -31.09
CA ARG A 108 -2.49 -17.30 -30.34
C ARG A 108 -3.65 -18.27 -30.09
N GLN A 109 -4.02 -19.07 -31.08
CA GLN A 109 -5.07 -20.09 -30.93
C GLN A 109 -4.65 -21.22 -29.98
N ASN A 110 -3.39 -21.64 -30.03
CA ASN A 110 -2.90 -22.84 -29.32
C ASN A 110 -2.23 -22.57 -27.97
N LEU A 111 -1.93 -21.31 -27.65
CA LEU A 111 -1.37 -20.90 -26.35
C LEU A 111 -2.44 -20.17 -25.51
N PRO A 112 -2.92 -20.78 -24.41
CA PRO A 112 -3.92 -20.18 -23.52
C PRO A 112 -3.66 -18.74 -23.10
N PHE A 113 -2.42 -18.45 -22.67
CA PHE A 113 -2.05 -17.17 -22.07
C PHE A 113 -1.68 -16.08 -23.08
N LEU A 114 -1.56 -16.41 -24.37
CA LEU A 114 -1.18 -15.45 -25.40
C LEU A 114 -2.43 -14.70 -25.87
N GLY A 115 -2.69 -13.55 -25.25
CA GLY A 115 -3.89 -12.75 -25.47
C GLY A 115 -3.62 -11.30 -25.84
N ASP A 116 -4.64 -10.48 -25.71
CA ASP A 116 -4.65 -9.07 -26.11
C ASP A 116 -4.79 -8.12 -24.91
N VAL A 117 -5.32 -8.65 -23.80
CA VAL A 117 -5.55 -7.93 -22.54
C VAL A 117 -5.07 -8.79 -21.39
N TYR A 118 -4.35 -8.18 -20.47
CA TYR A 118 -3.69 -8.87 -19.37
C TYR A 118 -3.97 -8.17 -18.05
N LEU A 119 -4.22 -8.96 -17.00
CA LEU A 119 -4.43 -8.49 -15.64
C LEU A 119 -3.55 -9.29 -14.68
N GLY A 120 -2.71 -8.60 -13.94
CA GLY A 120 -1.81 -9.12 -12.93
C GLY A 120 -2.17 -8.58 -11.57
N HIS A 121 -1.93 -9.39 -10.54
CA HIS A 121 -2.12 -9.00 -9.16
C HIS A 121 -1.02 -9.55 -8.28
N LEU A 122 -0.59 -8.74 -7.31
CA LEU A 122 0.33 -9.09 -6.25
C LEU A 122 -0.45 -9.08 -4.95
N ARG A 123 -0.44 -10.20 -4.25
CA ARG A 123 -1.17 -10.37 -3.01
C ARG A 123 -0.22 -10.24 -1.84
N TYR A 124 -0.66 -9.47 -0.87
CA TYR A 124 -0.24 -9.63 0.51
C TYR A 124 -1.40 -10.25 1.30
N GLY A 125 -1.12 -11.29 2.08
CA GLY A 125 -2.07 -11.89 2.99
C GLY A 125 -2.24 -11.01 4.22
N THR A 126 -3.28 -10.18 4.24
CA THR A 126 -3.61 -9.36 5.42
C THR A 126 -4.29 -10.20 6.52
N HIS A 127 -4.96 -11.31 6.16
CA HIS A 127 -5.44 -12.34 7.08
C HIS A 127 -5.90 -13.61 6.32
N GLY A 128 -6.03 -14.73 7.04
CA GLY A 128 -6.46 -16.02 6.49
C GLY A 128 -5.31 -16.91 6.00
N GLU A 129 -5.60 -18.20 5.77
CA GLU A 129 -4.62 -19.12 5.20
C GLU A 129 -4.10 -18.58 3.86
N ASN A 130 -2.79 -18.68 3.63
CA ASN A 130 -2.20 -18.30 2.36
C ASN A 130 -2.54 -19.35 1.31
N SER A 131 -3.77 -19.25 0.78
CA SER A 131 -4.33 -20.16 -0.21
C SER A 131 -4.37 -19.50 -1.59
N VAL A 132 -4.29 -20.35 -2.62
CA VAL A 132 -4.46 -19.92 -4.01
C VAL A 132 -5.86 -19.33 -4.24
N ASP A 133 -6.86 -19.78 -3.46
CA ASP A 133 -8.25 -19.30 -3.56
C ASP A 133 -8.43 -17.85 -3.14
N ASN A 134 -7.51 -17.31 -2.35
CA ASN A 134 -7.48 -15.90 -1.96
C ASN A 134 -6.67 -15.03 -2.94
N CYS A 135 -6.04 -15.61 -3.97
CA CYS A 135 -5.28 -14.86 -4.96
C CYS A 135 -6.18 -14.34 -6.09
N HIS A 136 -6.11 -13.04 -6.39
CA HIS A 136 -6.67 -12.48 -7.61
C HIS A 136 -5.81 -12.84 -8.84
N PRO A 137 -6.32 -12.71 -10.08
CA PRO A 137 -7.70 -12.34 -10.44
C PRO A 137 -8.74 -13.42 -10.10
N MET A 138 -9.89 -13.00 -9.58
CA MET A 138 -11.08 -13.84 -9.52
C MET A 138 -11.79 -13.81 -10.86
N VAL A 139 -12.42 -14.91 -11.26
CA VAL A 139 -13.07 -15.04 -12.56
C VAL A 139 -14.46 -15.60 -12.37
N ARG A 140 -15.43 -14.94 -13.00
CA ARG A 140 -16.80 -15.38 -13.23
C ARG A 140 -16.92 -15.73 -14.71
N GLU A 141 -17.13 -17.01 -15.00
CA GLU A 141 -17.21 -17.52 -16.37
C GLU A 141 -18.66 -17.74 -16.80
N ASN A 142 -18.95 -17.40 -18.04
CA ASN A 142 -20.22 -17.64 -18.70
C ASN A 142 -19.97 -18.11 -20.14
N ASN A 143 -20.92 -18.88 -20.70
CA ASN A 143 -20.89 -19.29 -22.11
C ASN A 143 -21.00 -18.08 -23.05
N TRP A 144 -21.69 -17.03 -22.63
CA TRP A 144 -21.64 -15.73 -23.29
C TRP A 144 -20.47 -14.92 -22.75
N ARG A 145 -19.44 -14.74 -23.59
CA ARG A 145 -18.19 -14.03 -23.20
C ARG A 145 -18.44 -12.61 -22.71
N ASN A 146 -19.47 -11.95 -23.23
CA ASN A 146 -19.92 -10.62 -22.80
C ASN A 146 -20.59 -10.59 -21.41
N ARG A 147 -20.70 -11.74 -20.72
CA ARG A 147 -21.10 -11.88 -19.31
C ARG A 147 -19.98 -12.40 -18.40
N SER A 148 -18.84 -12.78 -18.99
CA SER A 148 -17.66 -13.22 -18.25
C SER A 148 -16.86 -12.02 -17.75
N LEU A 149 -16.30 -12.16 -16.54
CA LEU A 149 -15.61 -11.09 -15.84
C LEU A 149 -14.44 -11.64 -15.03
N ALA A 150 -13.26 -11.04 -15.16
CA ALA A 150 -12.14 -11.22 -14.25
C ALA A 150 -11.92 -9.94 -13.45
N VAL A 151 -11.74 -10.00 -12.13
CA VAL A 151 -11.50 -8.84 -11.26
C VAL A 151 -10.27 -9.07 -10.38
N ALA A 152 -9.47 -8.03 -10.22
CA ALA A 152 -8.42 -7.93 -9.23
C ALA A 152 -8.38 -6.51 -8.68
N GLY A 153 -7.93 -6.32 -7.45
CA GLY A 153 -7.83 -4.98 -6.91
C GLY A 153 -7.03 -4.90 -5.63
N ASN A 154 -6.59 -3.68 -5.34
CA ASN A 154 -6.14 -3.28 -4.02
C ASN A 154 -7.32 -2.58 -3.34
N PHE A 155 -8.05 -3.32 -2.52
CA PHE A 155 -9.22 -2.78 -1.84
C PHE A 155 -9.45 -3.46 -0.50
N ASN A 156 -10.17 -2.73 0.36
CA ASN A 156 -10.81 -3.29 1.53
C ASN A 156 -12.16 -2.57 1.71
N MET A 157 -13.25 -3.34 1.73
CA MET A 157 -14.60 -2.81 1.94
C MET A 157 -14.89 -2.76 3.44
N THR A 158 -15.39 -1.65 3.95
CA THR A 158 -15.77 -1.46 5.37
C THR A 158 -17.23 -1.88 5.64
N ASN A 159 -17.97 -2.18 4.56
CA ASN A 159 -19.40 -2.49 4.59
C ASN A 159 -19.74 -3.82 3.89
N VAL A 160 -18.89 -4.83 4.04
CA VAL A 160 -19.08 -6.17 3.44
C VAL A 160 -20.41 -6.80 3.86
N ASP A 161 -20.80 -6.63 5.13
CA ASP A 161 -22.08 -7.12 5.65
C ASP A 161 -23.26 -6.50 4.89
N GLU A 162 -23.25 -5.17 4.74
CA GLU A 162 -24.30 -4.45 4.01
C GLU A 162 -24.32 -4.85 2.52
N LEU A 163 -23.15 -4.97 1.89
CA LEU A 163 -23.05 -5.37 0.48
C LEU A 163 -23.51 -6.82 0.24
N PHE A 164 -23.22 -7.73 1.18
CA PHE A 164 -23.71 -9.10 1.11
C PHE A 164 -25.24 -9.16 1.16
N ASN A 165 -25.86 -8.38 2.05
CA ASN A 165 -27.31 -8.29 2.15
C ASN A 165 -27.94 -7.76 0.86
N VAL A 166 -27.32 -6.74 0.22
CA VAL A 166 -27.77 -6.26 -1.09
C VAL A 166 -27.79 -7.39 -2.13
N LEU A 167 -26.77 -8.26 -2.16
CA LEU A 167 -26.73 -9.39 -3.09
C LEU A 167 -27.83 -10.43 -2.78
N THR A 168 -28.06 -10.74 -1.51
CA THR A 168 -29.10 -11.71 -1.12
C THR A 168 -30.50 -11.17 -1.36
N ASP A 169 -30.73 -9.88 -1.17
CA ASP A 169 -32.02 -9.23 -1.44
C ASP A 169 -32.33 -9.19 -2.94
N LEU A 170 -31.29 -9.14 -3.78
CA LEU A 170 -31.40 -9.34 -5.24
C LEU A 170 -31.65 -10.81 -5.64
N GLY A 171 -31.72 -11.73 -4.67
CA GLY A 171 -31.94 -13.16 -4.90
C GLY A 171 -30.69 -13.95 -5.27
N GLN A 172 -29.49 -13.38 -5.12
CA GLN A 172 -28.25 -14.12 -5.35
C GLN A 172 -27.87 -14.99 -4.15
N HIS A 173 -27.01 -15.98 -4.41
CA HIS A 173 -26.45 -16.85 -3.38
C HIS A 173 -24.91 -16.79 -3.41
N PRO A 174 -24.29 -15.73 -2.84
CA PRO A 174 -22.84 -15.58 -2.87
C PRO A 174 -22.18 -16.73 -2.09
N ARG A 175 -21.16 -17.36 -2.68
CA ARG A 175 -20.51 -18.56 -2.11
C ARG A 175 -19.79 -18.31 -0.80
N GLN A 176 -19.35 -17.07 -0.58
CA GLN A 176 -18.58 -16.66 0.58
C GLN A 176 -18.91 -15.22 0.92
N LYS A 177 -18.90 -14.90 2.21
CA LYS A 177 -19.06 -13.55 2.74
C LYS A 177 -17.70 -12.87 2.88
N ILE A 178 -17.08 -12.58 1.73
CA ILE A 178 -15.82 -11.84 1.64
C ILE A 178 -15.95 -10.71 0.63
N ASP A 179 -15.18 -9.63 0.84
CA ASP A 179 -15.18 -8.44 -0.01
C ASP A 179 -14.98 -8.77 -1.49
N THR A 180 -14.04 -9.65 -1.79
CA THR A 180 -13.64 -10.02 -3.15
C THR A 180 -14.77 -10.68 -3.93
N VAL A 181 -15.49 -11.62 -3.30
CA VAL A 181 -16.65 -12.29 -3.92
C VAL A 181 -17.79 -11.29 -4.08
N THR A 182 -18.03 -10.48 -3.06
CA THR A 182 -19.10 -9.49 -3.06
C THR A 182 -18.92 -8.45 -4.17
N VAL A 183 -17.70 -7.94 -4.36
CA VAL A 183 -17.33 -7.04 -5.46
C VAL A 183 -17.52 -7.71 -6.82
N LEU A 184 -16.98 -8.93 -7.00
CA LEU A 184 -17.07 -9.66 -8.27
C LEU A 184 -18.53 -9.89 -8.67
N GLU A 185 -19.35 -10.40 -7.76
CA GLU A 185 -20.75 -10.71 -8.04
C GLU A 185 -21.60 -9.46 -8.24
N LYS A 186 -21.31 -8.36 -7.52
CA LYS A 186 -22.02 -7.10 -7.72
C LYS A 186 -21.74 -6.49 -9.09
N ILE A 187 -20.47 -6.45 -9.52
CA ILE A 187 -20.11 -6.00 -10.88
C ILE A 187 -20.69 -6.97 -11.92
N GLY A 188 -20.59 -8.28 -11.68
CA GLY A 188 -21.12 -9.32 -12.57
C GLY A 188 -22.63 -9.25 -12.76
N HIS A 189 -23.38 -8.92 -11.70
CA HIS A 189 -24.83 -8.72 -11.77
C HIS A 189 -25.21 -7.57 -12.70
N PHE A 190 -24.60 -6.40 -12.51
CA PHE A 190 -24.90 -5.25 -13.35
C PHE A 190 -24.37 -5.42 -14.78
N LEU A 191 -23.30 -6.21 -14.97
CA LEU A 191 -22.85 -6.64 -16.30
C LEU A 191 -23.91 -7.50 -16.99
N ASP A 192 -24.52 -8.45 -16.29
CA ASP A 192 -25.59 -9.30 -16.83
C ASP A 192 -26.85 -8.50 -17.17
N GLU A 193 -27.25 -7.55 -16.32
CA GLU A 193 -28.40 -6.69 -16.61
C GLU A 193 -28.17 -5.79 -17.82
N GLU A 194 -26.98 -5.19 -17.95
CA GLU A 194 -26.65 -4.35 -19.11
C GLU A 194 -26.59 -5.17 -20.39
N ASN A 195 -26.04 -6.39 -20.31
CA ASN A 195 -26.07 -7.36 -21.39
C ASN A 195 -27.51 -7.72 -21.81
N GLN A 196 -28.37 -8.02 -20.84
CA GLN A 196 -29.77 -8.36 -21.08
C GLN A 196 -30.53 -7.19 -21.72
N ARG A 197 -30.31 -5.97 -21.24
CA ARG A 197 -30.90 -4.75 -21.81
C ARG A 197 -30.56 -4.59 -23.29
N LEU A 198 -29.29 -4.79 -23.66
CA LEU A 198 -28.85 -4.69 -25.06
C LEU A 198 -29.37 -5.86 -25.90
N PHE A 199 -29.42 -7.07 -25.32
CA PHE A 199 -30.03 -8.22 -25.99
C PHE A 199 -31.49 -7.94 -26.36
N ASP A 200 -32.29 -7.49 -25.40
CA ASP A 200 -33.71 -7.18 -25.63
C ASP A 200 -33.92 -6.02 -26.62
N TYR A 201 -32.98 -5.06 -26.64
CA TYR A 201 -33.00 -3.95 -27.60
C TYR A 201 -32.73 -4.40 -29.04
N PHE A 202 -31.75 -5.28 -29.28
CA PHE A 202 -31.37 -5.72 -30.63
C PHE A 202 -32.17 -6.92 -31.14
N LYS A 203 -32.79 -7.68 -30.25
CA LYS A 203 -33.56 -8.90 -30.56
C LYS A 203 -34.63 -8.76 -31.65
N PRO A 204 -35.35 -7.62 -31.79
CA PRO A 204 -36.36 -7.47 -32.85
C PRO A 204 -35.78 -7.57 -34.27
N ASP A 205 -34.53 -7.13 -34.47
CA ASP A 205 -33.98 -6.86 -35.81
C ASP A 205 -32.79 -7.75 -36.19
N HIS A 206 -32.25 -8.55 -35.26
CA HIS A 206 -30.99 -9.28 -35.44
C HIS A 206 -31.08 -10.72 -34.94
N ASN A 207 -30.20 -11.60 -35.45
CA ASN A 207 -30.05 -12.96 -34.93
C ASN A 207 -29.11 -13.01 -33.70
N ASN A 208 -29.07 -14.13 -32.97
CA ASN A 208 -28.31 -14.24 -31.72
C ASN A 208 -26.78 -14.03 -31.89
N GLU A 209 -26.20 -14.40 -33.03
CA GLU A 209 -24.77 -14.21 -33.29
C GLU A 209 -24.45 -12.73 -33.51
N GLU A 210 -25.27 -12.05 -34.32
CA GLU A 210 -25.20 -10.61 -34.56
C GLU A 210 -25.41 -9.82 -33.27
N ILE A 211 -26.43 -10.18 -32.48
CA ILE A 211 -26.70 -9.54 -31.19
C ILE A 211 -25.49 -9.67 -30.25
N THR A 212 -24.83 -10.83 -30.22
CA THR A 212 -23.64 -11.02 -29.37
C THR A 212 -22.54 -10.04 -29.76
N ALA A 213 -22.26 -9.89 -31.05
CA ALA A 213 -21.27 -8.92 -31.55
C ALA A 213 -21.67 -7.47 -31.23
N LEU A 214 -22.95 -7.11 -31.45
CA LEU A 214 -23.49 -5.78 -31.15
C LEU A 214 -23.41 -5.46 -29.65
N ILE A 215 -23.67 -6.43 -28.77
CA ILE A 215 -23.49 -6.24 -27.32
C ILE A 215 -22.03 -5.95 -27.01
N GLU A 216 -21.08 -6.71 -27.55
CA GLU A 216 -19.64 -6.49 -27.30
C GLU A 216 -19.15 -5.11 -27.76
N GLU A 217 -19.81 -4.51 -28.74
CA GLU A 217 -19.50 -3.17 -29.25
C GLU A 217 -20.18 -2.04 -28.47
N ASN A 218 -21.36 -2.29 -27.89
CA ASN A 218 -22.24 -1.27 -27.31
C ASN A 218 -22.38 -1.36 -25.78
N LEU A 219 -21.73 -2.32 -25.11
CA LEU A 219 -21.84 -2.50 -23.66
C LEU A 219 -21.29 -1.28 -22.88
N ASP A 220 -22.17 -0.64 -22.12
CA ASP A 220 -21.83 0.55 -21.32
C ASP A 220 -21.24 0.16 -19.96
N LEU A 221 -19.92 0.00 -19.93
CA LEU A 221 -19.19 -0.28 -18.68
C LEU A 221 -19.28 0.88 -17.67
N GLN A 222 -19.47 2.13 -18.10
CA GLN A 222 -19.64 3.25 -17.16
C GLN A 222 -20.93 3.07 -16.36
N ARG A 223 -22.03 2.70 -17.03
CA ARG A 223 -23.30 2.40 -16.38
C ARG A 223 -23.21 1.20 -15.44
N VAL A 224 -22.54 0.13 -15.86
CA VAL A 224 -22.31 -1.08 -15.02
C VAL A 224 -21.59 -0.69 -13.74
N LEU A 225 -20.46 0.02 -13.86
CA LEU A 225 -19.65 0.42 -12.71
C LEU A 225 -20.39 1.40 -11.81
N ARG A 226 -21.16 2.35 -12.37
CA ARG A 226 -21.92 3.33 -11.58
C ARG A 226 -22.94 2.65 -10.67
N ARG A 227 -23.62 1.63 -11.17
CA ARG A 227 -24.61 0.86 -10.40
C ARG A 227 -23.92 -0.07 -9.39
N ALA A 228 -22.82 -0.72 -9.77
CA ALA A 228 -22.07 -1.61 -8.90
C ALA A 228 -21.44 -0.86 -7.71
N CYS A 229 -20.73 0.22 -7.99
CA CYS A 229 -19.94 0.95 -6.98
C CYS A 229 -20.78 1.84 -6.07
N LYS A 230 -22.07 2.07 -6.36
CA LYS A 230 -22.96 2.97 -5.62
C LYS A 230 -22.91 2.80 -4.09
N ASP A 231 -22.91 1.55 -3.64
CA ASP A 231 -22.93 1.23 -2.20
C ASP A 231 -21.56 0.79 -1.67
N PHE A 232 -20.48 0.92 -2.43
CA PHE A 232 -19.14 0.57 -1.92
C PHE A 232 -18.66 1.63 -0.92
N ASP A 233 -18.32 1.20 0.29
CA ASP A 233 -17.62 2.00 1.29
C ASP A 233 -16.27 1.34 1.60
N GLY A 234 -15.20 2.11 1.54
CA GLY A 234 -13.84 1.62 1.69
C GLY A 234 -12.85 2.35 0.78
N GLY A 235 -11.61 1.89 0.80
CA GLY A 235 -10.56 2.34 -0.11
C GLY A 235 -10.39 1.29 -1.19
N TYR A 236 -10.35 1.70 -2.46
CA TYR A 236 -10.25 0.75 -3.55
C TYR A 236 -9.65 1.30 -4.84
N ALA A 237 -8.80 0.48 -5.45
CA ALA A 237 -8.42 0.54 -6.85
C ALA A 237 -8.65 -0.85 -7.44
N MET A 238 -9.66 -1.00 -8.30
CA MET A 238 -10.10 -2.29 -8.83
C MET A 238 -10.01 -2.31 -10.35
N ALA A 239 -9.33 -3.32 -10.87
CA ALA A 239 -9.18 -3.59 -12.28
C ALA A 239 -10.04 -4.78 -12.69
N GLY A 240 -10.70 -4.70 -13.83
CA GLY A 240 -11.50 -5.79 -14.37
C GLY A 240 -11.31 -5.98 -15.87
N LEU A 241 -11.42 -7.24 -16.31
CA LEU A 241 -11.43 -7.66 -17.70
C LEU A 241 -12.75 -8.33 -18.02
N THR A 242 -13.45 -7.85 -19.04
CA THR A 242 -14.60 -8.56 -19.61
C THR A 242 -14.11 -9.67 -20.53
N GLY A 243 -14.93 -10.72 -20.70
CA GLY A 243 -14.57 -11.84 -21.57
C GLY A 243 -14.40 -11.50 -23.05
N TYR A 244 -14.99 -10.39 -23.51
CA TYR A 244 -14.83 -9.90 -24.89
C TYR A 244 -13.64 -8.95 -25.08
N GLY A 245 -12.94 -8.61 -23.98
CA GLY A 245 -11.68 -7.88 -23.97
C GLY A 245 -11.77 -6.36 -23.81
N ALA A 246 -12.92 -5.82 -23.41
CA ALA A 246 -12.92 -4.53 -22.73
C ALA A 246 -12.39 -4.68 -21.29
N ALA A 247 -11.83 -3.61 -20.76
CA ALA A 247 -11.26 -3.58 -19.42
C ALA A 247 -11.58 -2.26 -18.72
N PHE A 248 -11.43 -2.24 -17.41
CA PHE A 248 -11.58 -1.02 -16.62
C PHE A 248 -10.64 -1.01 -15.43
N VAL A 249 -10.35 0.19 -14.92
CA VAL A 249 -9.80 0.41 -13.58
C VAL A 249 -10.60 1.50 -12.90
N VAL A 250 -11.33 1.16 -11.83
CA VAL A 250 -12.16 2.07 -11.04
C VAL A 250 -11.48 2.41 -9.72
N ARG A 251 -11.57 3.68 -9.32
CA ARG A 251 -10.97 4.22 -8.10
C ARG A 251 -12.01 4.79 -7.15
N ASP A 252 -11.76 4.66 -5.85
CA ASP A 252 -12.65 5.16 -4.81
C ASP A 252 -12.86 6.70 -4.87
N PRO A 253 -14.02 7.21 -4.41
CA PRO A 253 -14.36 8.64 -4.49
C PRO A 253 -13.42 9.58 -3.73
N SER A 254 -12.71 9.10 -2.72
CA SER A 254 -11.77 9.90 -1.92
C SER A 254 -10.32 9.75 -2.39
N GLY A 255 -10.06 8.92 -3.40
CA GLY A 255 -8.74 8.65 -3.95
C GLY A 255 -7.78 7.98 -2.96
N ILE A 256 -8.30 7.17 -2.03
CA ILE A 256 -7.54 6.52 -0.94
C ILE A 256 -6.44 5.64 -1.52
N ARG A 257 -6.77 4.76 -2.48
CA ARG A 257 -5.82 3.80 -3.08
C ARG A 257 -5.27 4.32 -4.40
N PRO A 258 -3.95 4.20 -4.67
CA PRO A 258 -3.36 4.72 -5.89
C PRO A 258 -3.62 3.83 -7.12
N ALA A 259 -3.83 4.47 -8.27
CA ALA A 259 -3.85 3.83 -9.57
C ALA A 259 -3.34 4.81 -10.64
N TYR A 260 -2.34 4.39 -11.41
CA TYR A 260 -1.68 5.19 -12.42
C TYR A 260 -1.74 4.52 -13.78
N TYR A 261 -1.89 5.31 -14.84
CA TYR A 261 -1.96 4.80 -16.20
C TYR A 261 -1.07 5.57 -17.17
N TYR A 262 -0.68 4.88 -18.24
CA TYR A 262 -0.02 5.42 -19.41
C TYR A 262 -0.69 4.84 -20.65
N MET A 263 -0.81 5.65 -21.71
CA MET A 263 -1.29 5.18 -23.00
C MET A 263 -0.58 5.89 -24.16
N ASP A 264 -0.34 5.13 -25.22
CA ASP A 264 0.09 5.60 -26.54
C ASP A 264 -0.63 4.77 -27.62
N ASP A 265 -0.26 4.94 -28.89
CA ASP A 265 -0.87 4.24 -30.02
C ASP A 265 -0.70 2.71 -30.01
N GLU A 266 0.17 2.18 -29.16
CA GLU A 266 0.48 0.76 -29.06
C GLU A 266 -0.09 0.12 -27.82
N ILE A 267 -0.20 0.83 -26.70
CA ILE A 267 -0.50 0.18 -25.44
C ILE A 267 -1.28 1.06 -24.49
N VAL A 268 -2.08 0.43 -23.64
CA VAL A 268 -2.61 1.03 -22.41
C VAL A 268 -2.09 0.21 -21.23
N VAL A 269 -1.52 0.89 -20.25
CA VAL A 269 -0.88 0.27 -19.08
C VAL A 269 -1.45 0.89 -17.82
N ILE A 270 -1.75 0.07 -16.81
CA ILE A 270 -2.11 0.52 -15.47
C ILE A 270 -1.24 -0.19 -14.43
N ALA A 271 -0.83 0.53 -13.40
CA ALA A 271 -0.14 0.01 -12.23
C ALA A 271 -0.55 0.76 -10.96
N SER A 272 -0.30 0.18 -9.79
CA SER A 272 -0.44 0.87 -8.51
C SER A 272 0.66 1.92 -8.28
N GLU A 273 1.79 1.86 -9.01
CA GLU A 273 2.95 2.74 -8.84
C GLU A 273 3.52 3.28 -10.18
N LYS A 274 3.81 4.58 -10.23
CA LYS A 274 4.45 5.22 -11.41
C LYS A 274 5.84 4.63 -11.73
N PRO A 275 6.76 4.37 -10.76
CA PRO A 275 8.06 3.77 -11.05
C PRO A 275 7.99 2.44 -11.81
N ALA A 276 6.92 1.66 -11.60
CA ALA A 276 6.72 0.40 -12.30
C ALA A 276 6.47 0.63 -13.79
N ILE A 277 5.63 1.61 -14.14
CA ILE A 277 5.36 2.00 -15.54
C ILE A 277 6.63 2.61 -16.17
N LYS A 278 7.29 3.56 -15.48
CA LYS A 278 8.56 4.18 -15.94
C LYS A 278 9.58 3.11 -16.31
N THR A 279 9.80 2.14 -15.43
CA THR A 279 10.82 1.11 -15.63
C THR A 279 10.41 0.09 -16.70
N ALA A 280 9.13 -0.30 -16.74
CA ALA A 280 8.67 -1.33 -17.67
C ALA A 280 8.58 -0.81 -19.12
N PHE A 281 8.28 0.47 -19.32
CA PHE A 281 8.00 1.05 -20.64
C PHE A 281 8.96 2.16 -21.07
N GLY A 282 9.81 2.67 -20.18
CA GLY A 282 10.80 3.71 -20.52
C GLY A 282 10.20 5.10 -20.74
N VAL A 283 8.95 5.32 -20.33
CA VAL A 283 8.17 6.55 -20.58
C VAL A 283 8.54 7.68 -19.63
N GLU A 284 8.27 8.94 -19.92
CA GLU A 284 8.51 10.03 -18.97
C GLU A 284 7.45 10.09 -17.86
N TYR A 285 7.84 10.54 -16.65
CA TYR A 285 6.92 10.62 -15.51
C TYR A 285 5.72 11.54 -15.80
N SER A 286 5.91 12.59 -16.58
CA SER A 286 4.85 13.52 -17.01
C SER A 286 3.79 12.87 -17.90
N GLN A 287 4.10 11.73 -18.54
CA GLN A 287 3.17 10.98 -19.36
C GLN A 287 2.32 10.01 -18.55
N ILE A 288 2.69 9.74 -17.29
CA ILE A 288 1.98 8.84 -16.39
C ILE A 288 0.94 9.63 -15.61
N LYS A 289 -0.32 9.32 -15.84
CA LYS A 289 -1.47 9.99 -15.20
C LYS A 289 -1.99 9.18 -14.03
N GLU A 290 -2.60 9.84 -13.06
CA GLU A 290 -3.32 9.20 -11.96
C GLU A 290 -4.81 9.10 -12.35
N VAL A 291 -5.47 7.97 -12.04
CA VAL A 291 -6.93 7.86 -12.20
C VAL A 291 -7.58 8.76 -11.15
N SER A 292 -8.49 9.64 -11.56
CA SER A 292 -9.14 10.61 -10.67
C SER A 292 -10.05 9.92 -9.64
N PRO A 293 -10.24 10.52 -8.46
CA PRO A 293 -11.19 10.01 -7.47
C PRO A 293 -12.60 9.85 -8.05
N GLY A 294 -13.28 8.74 -7.75
CA GLY A 294 -14.63 8.44 -8.23
C GLY A 294 -14.75 8.10 -9.72
N HIS A 295 -13.63 8.09 -10.44
CA HIS A 295 -13.59 7.80 -11.87
C HIS A 295 -13.17 6.35 -12.15
N ALA A 296 -13.48 5.90 -13.36
CA ALA A 296 -12.89 4.72 -13.95
C ALA A 296 -12.18 5.06 -15.26
N LEU A 297 -10.99 4.52 -15.46
CA LEU A 297 -10.40 4.40 -16.78
C LEU A 297 -11.03 3.20 -17.48
N ILE A 298 -11.84 3.43 -18.51
CA ILE A 298 -12.50 2.39 -19.29
C ILE A 298 -11.77 2.22 -20.61
N ILE A 299 -11.41 0.98 -20.91
CA ILE A 299 -10.71 0.57 -22.12
C ILE A 299 -11.66 -0.31 -22.92
N SER A 300 -12.09 0.15 -24.09
CA SER A 300 -13.00 -0.60 -24.95
C SER A 300 -12.29 -1.77 -25.65
N LYS A 301 -13.08 -2.62 -26.31
CA LYS A 301 -12.58 -3.74 -27.12
C LYS A 301 -11.58 -3.28 -28.19
N ASN A 302 -11.81 -2.13 -28.83
CA ASN A 302 -10.93 -1.58 -29.87
C ASN A 302 -9.61 -1.00 -29.30
N GLY A 303 -9.47 -0.91 -27.97
CA GLY A 303 -8.28 -0.39 -27.30
C GLY A 303 -8.27 1.13 -27.10
N GLU A 304 -9.38 1.82 -27.32
CA GLU A 304 -9.56 3.21 -26.88
C GLU A 304 -9.76 3.27 -25.37
N ALA A 305 -9.04 4.16 -24.71
CA ALA A 305 -9.13 4.36 -23.27
C ALA A 305 -9.61 5.77 -22.96
N SER A 306 -10.58 5.88 -22.06
CA SER A 306 -11.08 7.17 -21.59
C SER A 306 -11.47 7.10 -20.12
N GLU A 307 -11.25 8.21 -19.43
CA GLU A 307 -11.62 8.36 -18.04
C GLU A 307 -13.07 8.83 -17.94
N LYS A 308 -13.86 8.17 -17.11
CA LYS A 308 -15.31 8.38 -16.99
C LYS A 308 -15.69 8.48 -15.52
N GLU A 309 -16.49 9.48 -15.17
CA GLU A 309 -17.04 9.60 -13.82
C GLU A 309 -18.03 8.47 -13.56
N VAL A 310 -17.73 7.66 -12.54
CA VAL A 310 -18.57 6.55 -12.09
C VAL A 310 -19.39 7.00 -10.88
N LEU A 311 -18.71 7.65 -9.93
CA LEU A 311 -19.29 8.28 -8.74
C LEU A 311 -18.76 9.73 -8.64
N PRO A 312 -19.53 10.65 -8.05
CA PRO A 312 -19.03 11.99 -7.76
C PRO A 312 -17.76 11.91 -6.92
N ALA A 313 -16.75 12.69 -7.29
CA ALA A 313 -15.53 12.81 -6.49
C ALA A 313 -15.83 13.44 -5.13
N LEU A 314 -15.25 12.87 -4.07
CA LEU A 314 -15.23 13.45 -2.72
C LEU A 314 -13.93 14.23 -2.52
N GLU A 315 -13.77 14.81 -1.33
CA GLU A 315 -12.50 15.41 -0.94
C GLU A 315 -11.36 14.38 -1.07
N LYS A 316 -10.29 14.73 -1.79
CA LYS A 316 -9.15 13.84 -2.00
C LYS A 316 -8.40 13.66 -0.69
N LYS A 317 -8.60 12.50 -0.06
CA LYS A 317 -7.92 12.05 1.17
C LYS A 317 -7.01 10.86 0.85
N SER A 318 -6.15 11.00 -0.17
CA SER A 318 -5.19 9.96 -0.54
C SER A 318 -4.27 9.60 0.63
N CYS A 319 -3.98 8.31 0.81
CA CYS A 319 -3.25 7.80 1.96
C CYS A 319 -1.85 8.44 2.10
N SER A 320 -1.57 9.10 3.22
CA SER A 320 -0.22 9.64 3.51
C SER A 320 0.82 8.54 3.73
N PHE A 321 0.44 7.37 4.23
CA PHE A 321 1.34 6.25 4.52
C PHE A 321 1.95 5.64 3.26
N GLU A 322 1.29 5.78 2.11
CA GLU A 322 1.87 5.46 0.81
C GLU A 322 3.15 6.25 0.57
N ARG A 323 3.17 7.53 0.98
CA ARG A 323 4.30 8.44 0.79
C ARG A 323 5.35 8.27 1.88
N ILE A 324 4.93 8.06 3.12
CA ILE A 324 5.83 7.81 4.26
C ILE A 324 6.63 6.51 4.07
N TYR A 325 5.97 5.41 3.66
CA TYR A 325 6.58 4.08 3.76
C TYR A 325 6.33 3.14 2.55
N PHE A 326 5.09 2.93 2.10
CA PHE A 326 4.79 1.78 1.20
C PHE A 326 5.25 1.93 -0.24
N SER A 327 5.06 3.11 -0.82
CA SER A 327 5.47 3.35 -2.20
C SER A 327 6.98 3.43 -2.29
N ARG A 328 7.53 3.13 -3.47
CA ARG A 328 8.98 3.14 -3.66
C ARG A 328 9.54 4.56 -3.56
N GLY A 329 10.54 4.73 -2.71
CA GLY A 329 11.26 6.01 -2.54
C GLY A 329 12.09 6.45 -3.75
N ASN A 330 12.09 5.70 -4.86
CA ASN A 330 12.72 6.11 -6.11
C ASN A 330 11.75 6.88 -7.05
N ASP A 331 10.49 7.04 -6.66
CA ASP A 331 9.62 8.05 -7.27
C ASP A 331 10.12 9.45 -6.90
N PRO A 332 10.34 10.37 -7.85
CA PRO A 332 10.87 11.70 -7.57
C PRO A 332 10.05 12.52 -6.58
N GLU A 333 8.71 12.42 -6.61
CA GLU A 333 7.83 13.14 -5.69
C GLU A 333 8.01 12.56 -4.28
N ILE A 334 7.92 11.23 -4.14
CA ILE A 334 8.08 10.53 -2.85
C ILE A 334 9.46 10.78 -2.25
N TYR A 335 10.50 10.79 -3.07
CA TYR A 335 11.86 11.03 -2.61
C TYR A 335 11.99 12.42 -1.95
N GLN A 336 11.44 13.46 -2.59
CA GLN A 336 11.46 14.81 -2.04
C GLN A 336 10.54 14.94 -0.81
N GLU A 337 9.35 14.33 -0.85
CA GLU A 337 8.41 14.27 0.27
C GLU A 337 9.09 13.65 1.51
N ARG A 338 9.79 12.52 1.36
CA ARG A 338 10.52 11.86 2.46
C ARG A 338 11.67 12.70 3.00
N LYS A 339 12.45 13.33 2.12
CA LYS A 339 13.47 14.30 2.56
C LYS A 339 12.84 15.44 3.35
N MET A 340 11.71 15.98 2.91
CA MET A 340 11.02 17.04 3.63
C MET A 340 10.52 16.56 5.00
N LEU A 341 9.97 15.34 5.10
CA LEU A 341 9.58 14.74 6.39
C LEU A 341 10.73 14.73 7.39
N GLY A 342 11.91 14.30 6.96
CA GLY A 342 13.09 14.31 7.81
C GLY A 342 13.57 15.71 8.16
N LYS A 343 13.58 16.62 7.19
CA LYS A 343 14.02 18.01 7.38
C LYS A 343 13.17 18.76 8.41
N LEU A 344 11.86 18.54 8.41
CA LEU A 344 10.94 19.18 9.35
C LEU A 344 11.07 18.67 10.79
N LEU A 345 11.74 17.53 11.00
CA LEU A 345 12.05 17.01 12.34
C LEU A 345 13.29 17.67 12.96
N SER A 346 14.18 18.25 12.15
CA SER A 346 15.47 18.77 12.61
C SER A 346 15.36 19.77 13.78
N PRO A 347 14.38 20.69 13.84
CA PRO A 347 14.23 21.58 15.01
C PRO A 347 13.96 20.83 16.32
N GLN A 348 13.11 19.80 16.29
CA GLN A 348 12.81 18.98 17.47
C GLN A 348 14.04 18.17 17.91
N VAL A 349 14.75 17.60 16.93
CA VAL A 349 15.98 16.83 17.16
C VAL A 349 17.07 17.70 17.76
N LEU A 350 17.30 18.89 17.20
CA LEU A 350 18.30 19.84 17.70
C LEU A 350 18.02 20.25 19.14
N LYS A 351 16.74 20.49 19.48
CA LYS A 351 16.32 20.77 20.86
C LYS A 351 16.58 19.58 21.78
N ALA A 352 16.29 18.35 21.34
CA ALA A 352 16.40 17.15 22.17
C ALA A 352 17.85 16.71 22.46
N VAL A 353 18.81 17.14 21.62
CA VAL A 353 20.25 17.00 21.86
C VAL A 353 20.87 18.23 22.52
N ASP A 354 20.05 19.17 22.99
CA ASP A 354 20.50 20.44 23.59
C ASP A 354 21.46 21.24 22.68
N TYR A 355 21.30 21.11 21.36
CA TYR A 355 22.18 21.65 20.33
C TYR A 355 23.65 21.18 20.41
N ASP A 356 23.95 20.14 21.20
CA ASP A 356 25.29 19.52 21.29
C ASP A 356 25.54 18.58 20.11
N LEU A 357 25.94 19.17 18.98
CA LEU A 357 26.27 18.40 17.77
C LEU A 357 27.64 17.72 17.84
N GLU A 358 28.53 18.16 18.74
CA GLU A 358 29.87 17.57 18.90
C GLU A 358 29.80 16.19 19.53
N ASN A 359 28.96 16.04 20.56
CA ASN A 359 28.71 14.77 21.25
C ASN A 359 27.44 14.07 20.75
N THR A 360 27.03 14.31 19.50
CA THR A 360 25.91 13.59 18.88
C THR A 360 26.36 12.74 17.70
N VAL A 361 25.87 11.51 17.64
CA VAL A 361 26.03 10.59 16.51
C VAL A 361 24.67 10.36 15.86
N PHE A 362 24.56 10.70 14.58
CA PHE A 362 23.35 10.54 13.77
C PHE A 362 23.40 9.24 12.97
N SER A 363 22.30 8.50 12.95
CA SER A 363 22.12 7.25 12.20
C SER A 363 20.65 7.09 11.78
N TYR A 364 20.36 6.03 11.03
CA TYR A 364 19.01 5.66 10.61
C TYR A 364 18.80 4.14 10.67
N ILE A 365 17.54 3.71 10.66
CA ILE A 365 17.16 2.31 10.55
C ILE A 365 16.97 1.95 9.06
N PRO A 366 17.76 1.03 8.50
CA PRO A 366 17.66 0.66 7.09
C PRO A 366 16.39 -0.17 6.78
N ASN A 367 15.81 -0.07 5.59
CA ASN A 367 16.28 0.66 4.40
C ASN A 367 15.47 1.93 4.08
N THR A 368 14.21 1.99 4.49
CA THR A 368 13.22 2.98 4.04
C THR A 368 13.44 4.38 4.62
N ALA A 369 14.04 4.48 5.81
CA ALA A 369 14.31 5.76 6.47
C ALA A 369 15.49 6.55 5.86
N GLU A 370 16.23 5.99 4.90
CA GLU A 370 17.42 6.62 4.32
C GLU A 370 17.13 7.99 3.70
N SER A 371 16.08 8.13 2.90
CA SER A 371 15.74 9.42 2.28
C SER A 371 15.34 10.47 3.32
N SER A 372 14.60 10.07 4.35
CA SER A 372 14.25 10.96 5.46
C SER A 372 15.48 11.33 6.29
N PHE A 373 16.41 10.41 6.51
CA PHE A 373 17.68 10.70 7.17
C PHE A 373 18.47 11.78 6.44
N LEU A 374 18.59 11.68 5.10
CA LEU A 374 19.23 12.71 4.29
C LEU A 374 18.55 14.07 4.49
N GLY A 375 17.22 14.10 4.52
CA GLY A 375 16.45 15.30 4.83
C GLY A 375 16.70 15.89 6.22
N MET A 376 16.73 15.03 7.24
CA MET A 376 17.04 15.44 8.62
C MET A 376 18.44 16.06 8.71
N MET A 377 19.42 15.46 8.03
CA MET A 377 20.78 16.00 7.97
C MET A 377 20.85 17.32 7.21
N GLU A 378 20.04 17.52 6.17
CA GLU A 378 19.91 18.83 5.51
C GLU A 378 19.40 19.90 6.48
N GLY A 379 18.40 19.59 7.32
CA GLY A 379 17.93 20.52 8.33
C GLY A 379 18.96 20.81 9.45
N VAL A 380 19.79 19.82 9.82
CA VAL A 380 20.92 20.03 10.74
C VAL A 380 21.98 20.93 10.09
N GLU A 381 22.27 20.76 8.81
CA GLU A 381 23.22 21.60 8.07
C GLU A 381 22.70 23.04 7.91
N ASP A 382 21.38 23.24 7.73
CA ASP A 382 20.77 24.57 7.69
C ASP A 382 20.96 25.32 9.03
N TYR A 383 20.81 24.60 10.16
CA TYR A 383 21.15 25.14 11.47
C TYR A 383 22.64 25.47 11.58
N LEU A 384 23.52 24.56 11.17
CA LEU A 384 24.96 24.78 11.20
C LEU A 384 25.40 25.97 10.35
N ARG A 385 24.78 26.19 9.20
CA ARG A 385 25.03 27.38 8.39
C ARG A 385 24.72 28.67 9.15
N THR A 386 23.60 28.68 9.88
CA THR A 386 23.19 29.81 10.70
C THR A 386 24.15 30.02 11.88
N TYR A 387 24.49 28.94 12.59
CA TYR A 387 25.47 28.96 13.68
C TYR A 387 26.86 29.45 13.21
N ARG A 388 27.38 28.88 12.11
CA ARG A 388 28.68 29.25 11.56
C ARG A 388 28.74 30.72 11.19
N ARG A 389 27.66 31.27 10.60
CA ARG A 389 27.60 32.70 10.27
C ARG A 389 27.82 33.57 11.52
N SER A 390 27.06 33.33 12.59
CA SER A 390 27.22 34.06 13.84
C SER A 390 28.60 33.85 14.47
N ALA A 391 29.08 32.61 14.50
CA ALA A 391 30.39 32.28 15.07
C ALA A 391 31.57 32.88 14.31
N ILE A 392 31.47 33.03 12.98
CA ILE A 392 32.48 33.70 12.15
C ILE A 392 32.53 35.20 12.46
N GLU A 393 31.37 35.84 12.63
CA GLU A 393 31.29 37.24 13.04
C GLU A 393 31.94 37.46 14.42
N GLU A 394 31.74 36.53 15.36
CA GLU A 394 32.35 36.56 16.71
C GLU A 394 33.85 36.22 16.72
N ALA A 395 34.33 35.41 15.78
CA ALA A 395 35.73 35.00 15.71
C ALA A 395 36.68 36.18 15.41
N ASN A 396 36.16 37.30 14.87
CA ASN A 396 36.89 38.55 14.65
C ASN A 396 38.26 38.38 13.96
N GLY A 397 38.34 37.49 12.97
CA GLY A 397 39.56 37.23 12.20
C GLY A 397 40.56 36.26 12.84
N ASP A 398 40.25 35.64 13.98
CA ASP A 398 41.05 34.57 14.58
C ASP A 398 41.04 33.32 13.68
N VAL A 399 42.15 33.09 12.98
CA VAL A 399 42.30 32.01 12.00
C VAL A 399 42.06 30.64 12.62
N THR A 400 42.52 30.39 13.85
CA THR A 400 42.37 29.09 14.50
C THR A 400 40.91 28.83 14.88
N LYS A 401 40.18 29.86 15.35
CA LYS A 401 38.73 29.74 15.60
C LYS A 401 37.97 29.51 14.30
N LEU A 402 38.31 30.23 13.25
CA LEU A 402 37.67 30.08 11.93
C LEU A 402 37.88 28.67 11.37
N GLU A 403 39.08 28.10 11.46
CA GLU A 403 39.36 26.72 11.03
C GLU A 403 38.51 25.70 11.81
N ASN A 404 38.37 25.86 13.13
CA ASN A 404 37.53 24.99 13.94
C ASN A 404 36.04 25.08 13.56
N ILE A 405 35.52 26.30 13.35
CA ILE A 405 34.12 26.54 12.95
C ILE A 405 33.83 25.92 11.56
N LEU A 406 34.77 26.06 10.62
CA LEU A 406 34.60 25.59 9.24
C LEU A 406 34.82 24.08 9.09
N SER A 407 35.68 23.48 9.91
CA SER A 407 35.98 22.05 9.86
C SER A 407 34.94 21.19 10.60
N PHE A 408 34.20 21.77 11.55
CA PHE A 408 33.18 21.05 12.31
C PHE A 408 32.14 20.39 11.39
N LYS A 409 31.94 19.08 11.58
CA LYS A 409 30.90 18.29 10.90
C LYS A 409 30.21 17.38 11.91
N PRO A 410 28.86 17.27 11.87
CA PRO A 410 28.14 16.28 12.65
C PRO A 410 28.64 14.87 12.34
N ARG A 411 28.75 14.02 13.36
CA ARG A 411 29.10 12.62 13.17
C ARG A 411 27.90 11.85 12.64
N VAL A 412 28.09 11.22 11.48
CA VAL A 412 27.10 10.38 10.83
C VAL A 412 27.69 8.99 10.70
N GLU A 413 27.04 8.01 11.32
CA GLU A 413 27.54 6.63 11.36
C GLU A 413 26.43 5.65 11.00
N LYS A 414 26.83 4.52 10.41
CA LYS A 414 25.91 3.42 10.12
C LYS A 414 25.80 2.52 11.36
N LEU A 415 25.04 2.96 12.37
CA LEU A 415 24.91 2.23 13.63
C LEU A 415 23.97 1.03 13.54
N VAL A 416 23.03 1.03 12.61
CA VAL A 416 22.07 -0.07 12.45
C VAL A 416 22.33 -0.75 11.11
N ILE A 417 22.78 -1.99 11.17
CA ILE A 417 23.02 -2.84 9.99
C ILE A 417 22.00 -3.97 10.02
N LYS A 418 21.34 -4.22 8.89
CA LYS A 418 20.39 -5.32 8.75
C LYS A 418 21.06 -6.49 8.04
N ASP A 419 21.22 -7.62 8.73
CA ASP A 419 21.68 -8.86 8.10
C ASP A 419 20.48 -9.57 7.45
N ALA A 420 20.42 -9.51 6.11
CA ALA A 420 19.33 -10.06 5.32
C ALA A 420 19.38 -11.59 5.17
N LYS A 421 20.40 -12.29 5.68
CA LYS A 421 20.60 -13.73 5.44
C LYS A 421 20.04 -14.66 6.53
N LEU A 422 19.65 -14.14 7.69
CA LEU A 422 18.98 -14.94 8.74
C LEU A 422 17.49 -15.12 8.42
N ARG A 423 17.16 -16.11 7.58
CA ARG A 423 15.81 -16.68 7.58
C ARG A 423 15.70 -17.57 8.81
N THR A 424 14.77 -17.28 9.72
CA THR A 424 14.48 -18.15 10.87
C THR A 424 14.04 -19.52 10.34
N PHE A 425 14.95 -20.49 10.31
CA PHE A 425 14.61 -21.88 10.10
C PHE A 425 13.84 -22.36 11.34
N ILE A 426 12.63 -22.87 11.09
CA ILE A 426 11.63 -23.45 12.01
C ILE A 426 12.17 -23.69 13.43
N THR A 427 11.72 -22.87 14.39
CA THR A 427 11.84 -23.13 15.84
C THR A 427 10.67 -22.50 16.61
N ASP A 428 10.35 -23.04 17.79
CA ASP A 428 9.24 -22.65 18.68
C ASP A 428 9.22 -21.14 19.02
N ASN A 429 8.04 -20.61 19.33
CA ASN A 429 7.79 -19.16 19.51
C ASN A 429 8.80 -18.44 20.43
N ASP A 430 9.31 -19.09 21.49
CA ASP A 430 10.26 -18.48 22.43
C ASP A 430 11.68 -18.32 21.85
N SER A 431 12.11 -19.22 20.96
CA SER A 431 13.41 -19.14 20.28
C SER A 431 13.42 -18.15 19.10
N ARG A 432 12.24 -17.69 18.68
CA ARG A 432 12.06 -16.77 17.55
C ARG A 432 12.42 -15.34 17.93
N ASP A 433 12.09 -14.92 19.15
CA ASP A 433 12.42 -13.60 19.68
C ASP A 433 13.94 -13.38 19.79
N ASP A 434 14.69 -14.41 20.17
CA ASP A 434 16.15 -14.37 20.29
C ASP A 434 16.84 -14.29 18.91
N LEU A 435 16.35 -15.05 17.93
CA LEU A 435 16.84 -14.98 16.54
C LEU A 435 16.49 -13.65 15.86
N VAL A 436 15.34 -13.03 16.17
CA VAL A 436 14.97 -11.70 15.66
C VAL A 436 15.88 -10.61 16.21
N ALA A 437 16.37 -10.76 17.46
CA ALA A 437 17.34 -9.85 18.04
C ALA A 437 18.69 -9.83 17.29
N HIS A 438 19.05 -10.93 16.61
CA HIS A 438 20.26 -11.08 15.80
C HIS A 438 20.11 -10.67 14.32
N VAL A 439 18.93 -10.23 13.88
CA VAL A 439 18.74 -9.69 12.51
C VAL A 439 19.46 -8.36 12.31
N TYR A 440 19.71 -7.64 13.41
CA TYR A 440 20.45 -6.40 13.39
C TYR A 440 21.80 -6.54 14.06
N ASP A 441 22.77 -5.88 13.44
CA ASP A 441 24.11 -5.70 13.96
C ASP A 441 24.44 -4.20 14.03
N THR A 442 25.55 -3.86 14.66
CA THR A 442 25.96 -2.47 14.86
C THR A 442 27.42 -2.23 14.51
N THR A 443 27.74 -0.98 14.20
CA THR A 443 29.13 -0.54 14.10
C THR A 443 29.65 -0.24 15.50
N TYR A 444 30.65 -1.00 15.93
CA TYR A 444 31.25 -0.85 17.26
C TYR A 444 32.31 0.25 17.29
N GLU A 445 32.63 0.73 18.50
CA GLU A 445 33.74 1.66 18.78
C GLU A 445 33.64 3.07 18.16
N VAL A 446 32.49 3.44 17.60
CA VAL A 446 32.23 4.79 17.05
C VAL A 446 31.48 5.73 18.01
N VAL A 447 31.00 5.22 19.14
CA VAL A 447 30.27 5.96 20.18
C VAL A 447 31.15 6.11 21.43
N LYS A 448 31.33 7.34 21.91
CA LYS A 448 32.03 7.67 23.16
C LYS A 448 31.12 7.36 24.35
N LYS A 449 31.53 6.35 25.12
CA LYS A 449 30.74 5.82 26.25
C LYS A 449 30.44 6.89 27.31
N GLY A 450 29.18 7.01 27.70
CA GLY A 450 28.69 7.95 28.71
C GLY A 450 28.71 9.42 28.31
N ILE A 451 29.15 9.75 27.09
CA ILE A 451 29.26 11.11 26.58
C ILE A 451 28.26 11.30 25.45
N ASP A 452 28.31 10.44 24.45
CA ASP A 452 27.57 10.67 23.21
C ASP A 452 26.07 10.43 23.35
N THR A 453 25.29 11.28 22.67
CA THR A 453 23.88 11.06 22.36
C THR A 453 23.76 10.42 20.98
N VAL A 454 22.98 9.36 20.87
CA VAL A 454 22.72 8.67 19.60
C VAL A 454 21.33 9.03 19.11
N VAL A 455 21.23 9.59 17.90
CA VAL A 455 19.97 9.92 17.24
C VAL A 455 19.75 8.95 16.09
N VAL A 456 18.65 8.19 16.12
CA VAL A 456 18.31 7.22 15.08
C VAL A 456 16.92 7.49 14.52
N ILE A 457 16.86 7.76 13.22
CA ILE A 457 15.58 7.98 12.52
C ILE A 457 15.03 6.67 11.93
N ASP A 458 13.72 6.49 12.06
CA ASP A 458 12.91 5.42 11.44
C ASP A 458 11.76 6.03 10.63
N ASP A 459 11.16 5.26 9.74
CA ASP A 459 9.98 5.71 8.98
C ASP A 459 8.76 5.89 9.90
N SER A 460 8.49 4.92 10.76
CA SER A 460 7.30 4.89 11.60
C SER A 460 7.46 3.97 12.80
N ILE A 461 6.69 4.23 13.87
CA ILE A 461 6.64 3.36 15.05
C ILE A 461 5.19 2.90 15.25
N VAL A 462 4.93 1.62 14.98
CA VAL A 462 3.59 1.01 15.09
C VAL A 462 3.39 0.38 16.46
N ARG A 463 3.93 -0.84 16.67
CA ARG A 463 3.79 -1.56 17.94
C ARG A 463 4.95 -1.29 18.89
N GLY A 464 6.08 -0.82 18.38
CA GLY A 464 7.29 -0.52 19.15
C GLY A 464 8.07 -1.75 19.64
N THR A 465 7.61 -2.97 19.35
CA THR A 465 8.21 -4.18 19.93
C THR A 465 9.62 -4.44 19.42
N THR A 466 9.94 -4.07 18.18
CA THR A 466 11.32 -4.16 17.70
C THR A 466 12.25 -3.10 18.28
N LEU A 467 11.76 -1.89 18.53
CA LEU A 467 12.55 -0.89 19.25
C LEU A 467 12.89 -1.41 20.64
N GLU A 468 11.88 -1.92 21.35
CA GLU A 468 11.98 -2.48 22.69
C GLU A 468 12.89 -3.72 22.74
N LYS A 469 12.63 -4.72 21.91
CA LYS A 469 13.31 -6.01 22.01
C LYS A 469 14.70 -6.04 21.37
N SER A 470 14.98 -5.21 20.38
CA SER A 470 16.19 -5.31 19.56
C SER A 470 16.97 -4.00 19.46
N ILE A 471 16.40 -2.95 18.87
CA ILE A 471 17.17 -1.78 18.44
C ILE A 471 17.73 -0.99 19.63
N ILE A 472 16.89 -0.66 20.63
CA ILE A 472 17.34 0.12 21.79
C ILE A 472 18.35 -0.66 22.61
N LYS A 473 18.13 -1.97 22.84
CA LYS A 473 19.09 -2.83 23.55
C LYS A 473 20.43 -2.92 22.84
N MET A 474 20.42 -3.00 21.51
CA MET A 474 21.63 -3.05 20.70
C MET A 474 22.40 -1.72 20.78
N LEU A 475 21.72 -0.59 20.64
CA LEU A 475 22.33 0.73 20.76
C LEU A 475 22.87 1.00 22.17
N ASP A 476 22.18 0.54 23.22
CA ASP A 476 22.63 0.68 24.63
C ASP A 476 23.96 -0.07 24.89
N ARG A 477 24.25 -1.16 24.16
CA ARG A 477 25.55 -1.88 24.26
C ARG A 477 26.73 -1.02 23.83
N LEU A 478 26.51 0.01 23.01
CA LEU A 478 27.54 0.99 22.64
C LEU A 478 27.87 1.93 23.81
N GLY A 479 27.03 1.95 24.85
CA GLY A 479 27.17 2.78 26.05
C GLY A 479 26.90 4.27 25.87
N PRO A 480 25.95 4.73 25.02
CA PRO A 480 25.65 6.15 24.90
C PRO A 480 25.08 6.74 26.20
N LYS A 481 25.17 8.06 26.36
CA LYS A 481 24.47 8.80 27.43
C LYS A 481 22.96 8.72 27.23
N LYS A 482 22.51 8.98 25.99
CA LYS A 482 21.10 9.10 25.60
C LYS A 482 20.88 8.50 24.22
N ILE A 483 19.72 7.87 24.01
CA ILE A 483 19.25 7.32 22.74
C ILE A 483 17.96 8.06 22.38
N ILE A 484 17.94 8.70 21.22
CA ILE A 484 16.78 9.41 20.68
C ILE A 484 16.31 8.68 19.43
N ILE A 485 15.11 8.12 19.48
CA ILE A 485 14.46 7.51 18.32
C ILE A 485 13.54 8.53 17.67
N VAL A 486 13.70 8.77 16.37
CA VAL A 486 12.94 9.78 15.62
C VAL A 486 12.04 9.08 14.60
N SER A 487 10.74 9.26 14.69
CA SER A 487 9.76 8.72 13.74
C SER A 487 9.37 9.78 12.70
N CYS A 488 9.56 9.48 11.41
CA CYS A 488 9.10 10.34 10.31
C CYS A 488 7.57 10.43 10.21
N ALA A 489 6.86 9.45 10.74
CA ALA A 489 5.41 9.44 10.88
C ALA A 489 4.97 10.05 12.22
N PRO A 490 3.80 10.70 12.26
CA PRO A 490 3.09 10.94 13.52
C PRO A 490 2.74 9.66 14.27
N GLN A 491 2.27 9.83 15.50
CA GLN A 491 1.83 8.73 16.36
C GLN A 491 0.68 7.96 15.70
N ILE A 492 0.86 6.67 15.43
CA ILE A 492 -0.22 5.80 14.94
C ILE A 492 -1.16 5.49 16.09
N ARG A 493 -2.34 6.08 16.06
CA ARG A 493 -3.35 6.08 17.14
C ARG A 493 -4.56 5.20 16.82
N TYR A 494 -4.94 5.12 15.54
CA TYR A 494 -6.18 4.47 15.11
C TYR A 494 -5.90 3.37 14.06
N PRO A 495 -6.77 2.36 13.97
CA PRO A 495 -6.57 1.26 13.03
C PRO A 495 -6.85 1.71 11.60
N ASP A 496 -6.20 1.02 10.65
CA ASP A 496 -6.52 1.16 9.24
C ASP A 496 -7.57 0.11 8.81
N CYS A 497 -8.50 0.56 7.96
CA CYS A 497 -9.57 -0.26 7.41
C CYS A 497 -9.66 -0.17 5.89
N TYR A 498 -8.63 0.36 5.24
CA TYR A 498 -8.61 0.56 3.80
C TYR A 498 -7.64 -0.37 3.08
N GLY A 499 -6.86 -1.16 3.82
CA GLY A 499 -6.04 -2.24 3.28
C GLY A 499 -4.60 -2.25 3.75
N ILE A 500 -4.30 -1.57 4.86
CA ILE A 500 -3.05 -1.71 5.62
C ILE A 500 -3.31 -2.65 6.80
N ASP A 501 -2.40 -3.59 7.09
CA ASP A 501 -2.52 -4.48 8.26
C ASP A 501 -2.21 -3.76 9.58
N MET A 502 -3.11 -2.86 9.98
CA MET A 502 -3.14 -2.15 11.25
C MET A 502 -4.54 -2.26 11.86
N SER A 503 -5.03 -3.48 12.10
CA SER A 503 -6.44 -3.66 12.50
C SER A 503 -6.71 -3.70 14.01
N LYS A 504 -5.66 -3.79 14.85
CA LYS A 504 -5.79 -4.04 16.30
C LYS A 504 -5.19 -2.90 17.13
N MET A 505 -6.06 -2.07 17.71
CA MET A 505 -5.66 -0.91 18.52
C MET A 505 -4.69 -1.26 19.66
N LYS A 506 -4.93 -2.36 20.38
CA LYS A 506 -4.10 -2.79 21.51
C LYS A 506 -2.63 -3.03 21.17
N GLU A 507 -2.32 -3.24 19.89
CA GLU A 507 -0.96 -3.45 19.43
C GLU A 507 -0.21 -2.14 19.24
N PHE A 508 -0.88 -1.00 19.07
CA PHE A 508 -0.23 0.28 18.82
C PHE A 508 0.42 0.84 20.09
N VAL A 509 1.69 1.25 19.98
CA VAL A 509 2.43 1.78 21.13
C VAL A 509 1.82 3.08 21.64
N ALA A 510 1.32 3.96 20.76
CA ALA A 510 0.67 5.20 21.16
C ALA A 510 -0.68 4.95 21.86
N PHE A 511 -1.41 3.90 21.47
CA PHE A 511 -2.63 3.49 22.17
C PHE A 511 -2.32 2.92 23.56
N ARG A 512 -1.31 2.04 23.68
CA ARG A 512 -0.83 1.55 24.97
C ARG A 512 -0.34 2.67 25.88
N ALA A 513 0.35 3.67 25.32
CA ALA A 513 0.78 4.87 26.02
C ALA A 513 -0.40 5.69 26.54
N MET A 514 -1.39 5.98 25.70
CA MET A 514 -2.61 6.70 26.11
C MET A 514 -3.35 5.96 27.24
N MET A 515 -3.56 4.64 27.12
CA MET A 515 -4.19 3.84 28.17
C MET A 515 -3.37 3.83 29.46
N GLY A 516 -2.04 3.78 29.35
CA GLY A 516 -1.13 3.88 30.49
C GLY A 516 -1.21 5.24 31.20
N LEU A 517 -1.32 6.34 30.45
CA LEU A 517 -1.50 7.67 31.01
C LEU A 517 -2.86 7.81 31.71
N LEU A 518 -3.95 7.31 31.12
CA LEU A 518 -5.25 7.28 31.81
C LEU A 518 -5.15 6.59 33.18
N LYS A 519 -4.40 5.49 33.25
CA LYS A 519 -4.14 4.78 34.51
C LYS A 519 -3.28 5.59 35.48
N ASP A 520 -2.17 6.16 35.02
CA ASP A 520 -1.27 6.97 35.85
C ASP A 520 -2.01 8.18 36.47
N HIS A 521 -2.95 8.76 35.73
CA HIS A 521 -3.78 9.88 36.17
C HIS A 521 -5.10 9.48 36.85
N GLN A 522 -5.33 8.18 37.11
CA GLN A 522 -6.55 7.64 37.73
C GLN A 522 -7.87 7.99 37.00
N ARG A 523 -7.81 8.09 35.66
CA ARG A 523 -8.92 8.42 34.75
C ARG A 523 -9.41 7.22 33.93
N GLU A 524 -9.19 5.99 34.40
CA GLU A 524 -9.59 4.76 33.69
C GLU A 524 -11.10 4.71 33.40
N GLY A 525 -11.94 5.38 34.22
CA GLY A 525 -13.39 5.50 34.00
C GLY A 525 -13.77 6.13 32.65
N MET A 526 -12.93 7.01 32.08
CA MET A 526 -13.20 7.62 30.77
C MET A 526 -13.23 6.60 29.64
N ALA A 527 -12.39 5.55 29.71
CA ALA A 527 -12.42 4.48 28.71
C ALA A 527 -13.76 3.74 28.73
N THR A 528 -14.35 3.54 29.92
CA THR A 528 -15.68 2.94 30.09
C THR A 528 -16.79 3.84 29.54
N GLU A 529 -16.71 5.15 29.74
CA GLU A 529 -17.67 6.11 29.19
C GLU A 529 -17.62 6.13 27.66
N VAL A 530 -16.43 6.21 27.07
CA VAL A 530 -16.23 6.17 25.60
C VAL A 530 -16.72 4.84 25.04
N TYR A 531 -16.53 3.73 25.75
CA TYR A 531 -17.03 2.42 25.37
C TYR A 531 -18.56 2.40 25.26
N GLN A 532 -19.27 2.93 26.25
CA GLN A 532 -20.74 3.02 26.23
C GLN A 532 -21.24 3.92 25.10
N LYS A 533 -20.55 5.04 24.82
CA LYS A 533 -20.84 5.89 23.66
C LYS A 533 -20.67 5.14 22.35
N CYS A 534 -19.57 4.40 22.18
CA CYS A 534 -19.31 3.59 20.99
C CYS A 534 -20.40 2.53 20.78
N GLN A 535 -20.80 1.80 21.83
CA GLN A 535 -21.86 0.79 21.75
C GLN A 535 -23.21 1.39 21.33
N THR A 536 -23.60 2.50 21.97
CA THR A 536 -24.84 3.22 21.65
C THR A 536 -24.82 3.71 20.20
N ALA A 537 -23.70 4.30 19.76
CA ALA A 537 -23.52 4.81 18.40
C ALA A 537 -23.52 3.70 17.34
N LEU A 538 -23.00 2.51 17.66
CA LEU A 538 -23.04 1.35 16.76
C LEU A 538 -24.46 0.80 16.62
N ALA A 539 -25.26 0.83 17.70
CA ALA A 539 -26.64 0.34 17.69
C ALA A 539 -27.61 1.27 16.93
N ASN A 540 -27.43 2.58 17.04
CA ASN A 540 -28.31 3.58 16.41
C ASN A 540 -27.79 4.11 15.06
N GLY A 541 -26.60 3.70 14.62
CA GLY A 541 -25.98 4.11 13.36
C GLY A 541 -25.08 5.36 13.42
N ALA A 542 -25.09 6.11 14.53
CA ALA A 542 -24.28 7.32 14.71
C ALA A 542 -22.76 7.07 14.70
N ALA A 543 -22.32 5.82 14.81
CA ALA A 543 -20.91 5.44 14.68
C ALA A 543 -20.32 5.75 13.30
N LYS A 544 -21.15 6.00 12.29
CA LYS A 544 -20.73 6.44 10.96
C LYS A 544 -20.38 7.94 10.87
N GLU A 545 -20.75 8.72 11.88
CA GLU A 545 -20.64 10.18 11.85
C GLU A 545 -19.52 10.72 12.75
N LYS A 546 -19.26 10.07 13.89
CA LYS A 546 -18.28 10.53 14.88
C LYS A 546 -17.39 9.40 15.40
N ASN A 547 -16.10 9.69 15.53
CA ASN A 547 -15.14 8.85 16.23
C ASN A 547 -15.06 9.26 17.72
N PHE A 548 -15.63 8.45 18.61
CA PHE A 548 -15.62 8.76 20.05
C PHE A 548 -14.27 8.48 20.72
N VAL A 549 -13.39 7.72 20.08
CA VAL A 549 -12.07 7.35 20.61
C VAL A 549 -11.11 8.55 20.64
N GLN A 550 -11.39 9.61 19.85
CA GLN A 550 -10.65 10.88 19.93
C GLN A 550 -10.69 11.50 21.33
N GLU A 551 -11.82 11.36 22.04
CA GLU A 551 -12.00 11.94 23.38
C GLU A 551 -10.95 11.46 24.41
N LEU A 552 -10.39 10.25 24.21
CA LEU A 552 -9.33 9.70 25.05
C LEU A 552 -7.95 10.31 24.75
N TYR A 553 -7.68 10.58 23.48
CA TYR A 553 -6.42 11.19 23.05
C TYR A 553 -6.37 12.69 23.34
N ASP A 554 -7.51 13.38 23.29
CA ASP A 554 -7.64 14.81 23.61
C ASP A 554 -7.28 15.15 25.07
N GLN A 555 -7.13 14.13 25.93
CA GLN A 555 -6.72 14.30 27.33
C GLN A 555 -5.22 14.55 27.50
N PHE A 556 -4.41 14.31 26.46
CA PHE A 556 -2.96 14.32 26.55
C PHE A 556 -2.33 15.07 25.38
N THR A 557 -1.24 15.76 25.67
CA THR A 557 -0.37 16.37 24.67
C THR A 557 0.40 15.31 23.87
N LEU A 558 0.91 15.70 22.70
CA LEU A 558 1.75 14.84 21.88
C LEU A 558 3.02 14.42 22.65
N GLU A 559 3.59 15.32 23.44
CA GLU A 559 4.79 15.16 24.23
C GLU A 559 4.58 14.17 25.39
N GLU A 560 3.44 14.22 26.07
CA GLU A 560 3.10 13.26 27.13
C GLU A 560 2.99 11.83 26.58
N ILE A 561 2.31 11.66 25.46
CA ILE A 561 2.20 10.35 24.79
C ILE A 561 3.58 9.89 24.33
N SER A 562 4.39 10.75 23.72
CA SER A 562 5.74 10.41 23.23
C SER A 562 6.66 9.99 24.39
N SER A 563 6.59 10.71 25.51
CA SER A 563 7.31 10.37 26.75
C SER A 563 6.87 9.04 27.32
N LYS A 564 5.56 8.74 27.33
CA LYS A 564 5.06 7.43 27.77
C LYS A 564 5.44 6.31 26.80
N VAL A 565 5.48 6.58 25.49
CA VAL A 565 6.02 5.63 24.49
C VAL A 565 7.49 5.33 24.78
N ALA A 566 8.31 6.34 25.06
CA ALA A 566 9.71 6.17 25.42
C ALA A 566 9.89 5.26 26.66
N GLN A 567 9.03 5.40 27.67
CA GLN A 567 9.00 4.50 28.82
C GLN A 567 8.64 3.06 28.43
N ILE A 568 7.65 2.87 27.54
CA ILE A 568 7.21 1.54 27.10
C ILE A 568 8.28 0.83 26.28
N VAL A 569 8.95 1.53 25.36
CA VAL A 569 9.98 0.93 24.50
C VAL A 569 11.34 0.81 25.18
N LYS A 570 11.55 1.47 26.33
CA LYS A 570 12.76 1.31 27.13
C LYS A 570 12.76 -0.06 27.80
N ALA A 571 13.49 -1.00 27.22
CA ALA A 571 13.57 -2.35 27.75
C ALA A 571 14.24 -2.41 29.14
N PRO A 572 13.91 -3.44 29.95
CA PRO A 572 14.58 -3.67 31.22
C PRO A 572 16.10 -3.80 31.06
N GLY A 573 16.86 -3.08 31.89
CA GLY A 573 18.33 -3.10 31.90
C GLY A 573 19.01 -2.09 30.97
N VAL A 574 18.26 -1.36 30.13
CA VAL A 574 18.80 -0.25 29.33
C VAL A 574 19.28 0.88 30.25
N LYS A 575 20.56 1.22 30.17
CA LYS A 575 21.20 2.22 31.04
C LYS A 575 21.03 3.63 30.50
N ALA A 576 21.10 3.80 29.19
CA ALA A 576 20.94 5.10 28.54
C ALA A 576 19.56 5.70 28.84
N GLU A 577 19.50 7.03 28.82
CA GLU A 577 18.22 7.74 28.69
C GLU A 577 17.61 7.42 27.33
N VAL A 578 16.29 7.27 27.26
CA VAL A 578 15.59 6.98 26.00
C VAL A 578 14.54 8.06 25.78
N GLU A 579 14.57 8.69 24.62
CA GLU A 579 13.56 9.65 24.15
C GLU A 579 13.02 9.19 22.79
N VAL A 580 11.74 9.49 22.53
CA VAL A 580 11.09 9.20 21.26
C VAL A 580 10.45 10.48 20.74
N ILE A 581 10.81 10.87 19.51
CA ILE A 581 10.27 12.04 18.81
C ILE A 581 9.39 11.53 17.67
N PHE A 582 8.19 12.08 17.54
CA PHE A 582 7.29 11.83 16.41
C PHE A 582 7.15 13.08 15.56
N GLN A 583 6.99 12.90 14.26
CA GLN A 583 6.57 13.98 13.38
C GLN A 583 5.17 14.48 13.79
N THR A 584 4.90 15.78 13.61
CA THR A 584 3.57 16.34 13.84
C THR A 584 2.68 16.13 12.63
N VAL A 585 1.35 16.21 12.80
CA VAL A 585 0.41 16.11 11.66
C VAL A 585 0.58 17.31 10.74
N GLU A 586 0.88 18.48 11.28
CA GLU A 586 1.18 19.69 10.52
C GLU A 586 2.45 19.53 9.70
N GLY A 587 3.51 18.96 10.29
CA GLY A 587 4.76 18.67 9.59
C GLY A 587 4.59 17.62 8.50
N LEU A 588 3.76 16.61 8.74
CA LEU A 588 3.36 15.63 7.72
C LEU A 588 2.69 16.31 6.52
N HIS A 589 1.67 17.16 6.75
CA HIS A 589 0.95 17.83 5.68
C HIS A 589 1.78 18.89 4.95
N ALA A 590 2.72 19.54 5.65
CA ALA A 590 3.69 20.43 5.02
C ALA A 590 4.64 19.67 4.08
N ALA A 591 5.04 18.45 4.45
CA ALA A 591 5.91 17.62 3.61
C ALA A 591 5.17 16.92 2.46
N ILE A 592 3.91 16.51 2.66
CA ILE A 592 3.13 15.68 1.74
C ILE A 592 1.76 16.33 1.43
N PRO A 593 1.74 17.51 0.79
CA PRO A 593 0.52 18.32 0.66
C PRO A 593 -0.57 17.68 -0.23
N ASN A 594 -0.19 16.72 -1.09
CA ASN A 594 -1.11 16.07 -2.03
C ASN A 594 -1.74 14.77 -1.50
N HIS A 595 -1.34 14.30 -0.30
CA HIS A 595 -1.79 13.04 0.31
C HIS A 595 -2.17 13.27 1.78
N ILE A 596 -3.23 14.04 2.00
CA ILE A 596 -3.70 14.47 3.32
C ILE A 596 -4.54 13.42 4.07
N GLY A 597 -4.59 12.17 3.60
CA GLY A 597 -5.26 11.08 4.30
C GLY A 597 -4.46 10.69 5.54
N ASP A 598 -4.97 11.01 6.73
CA ASP A 598 -4.25 10.92 8.01
C ASP A 598 -5.03 10.19 9.14
N TRP A 599 -6.07 9.44 8.79
CA TRP A 599 -7.05 8.86 9.72
C TRP A 599 -6.44 7.97 10.82
N TYR A 600 -5.34 7.27 10.54
CA TYR A 600 -4.60 6.49 11.55
C TYR A 600 -3.86 7.35 12.57
N PHE A 601 -3.65 8.65 12.29
CA PHE A 601 -3.05 9.63 13.20
C PHE A 601 -4.11 10.49 13.88
N THR A 602 -5.09 10.98 13.12
CA THR A 602 -6.07 11.97 13.60
C THR A 602 -7.39 11.35 14.03
N GLY A 603 -7.74 10.18 13.51
CA GLY A 603 -9.04 9.55 13.70
C GLY A 603 -10.12 10.07 12.76
N ASN A 604 -9.76 10.91 11.79
CA ASN A 604 -10.67 11.51 10.81
C ASN A 604 -10.75 10.64 9.54
N PHE A 605 -11.63 9.63 9.57
CA PHE A 605 -11.78 8.71 8.44
C PHE A 605 -12.48 9.37 7.23
N PRO A 606 -12.00 9.12 6.00
CA PRO A 606 -12.59 9.66 4.77
C PRO A 606 -13.92 9.01 4.38
N THR A 607 -14.33 7.91 5.03
CA THR A 607 -15.58 7.23 4.74
C THR A 607 -16.42 6.98 6.00
N PRO A 608 -17.77 6.98 5.89
CA PRO A 608 -18.67 6.60 6.99
C PRO A 608 -18.36 5.22 7.57
N GLY A 609 -18.04 4.25 6.72
CA GLY A 609 -17.64 2.92 7.18
C GLY A 609 -16.33 2.92 7.97
N GLY A 610 -15.37 3.78 7.63
CA GLY A 610 -14.15 3.97 8.43
C GLY A 610 -14.44 4.47 9.84
N MET A 611 -15.34 5.45 9.98
CA MET A 611 -15.82 5.91 11.29
C MET A 611 -16.51 4.78 12.08
N LYS A 612 -17.32 3.93 11.42
CA LYS A 612 -17.93 2.76 12.06
C LYS A 612 -16.85 1.81 12.61
N VAL A 613 -15.80 1.58 11.82
CA VAL A 613 -14.72 0.64 12.15
C VAL A 613 -13.92 1.08 13.35
N VAL A 614 -13.53 2.35 13.46
CA VAL A 614 -12.73 2.81 14.61
C VAL A 614 -13.47 2.65 15.95
N ASN A 615 -14.77 2.97 15.97
CA ASN A 615 -15.62 2.77 17.15
C ASN A 615 -15.77 1.28 17.48
N ARG A 616 -16.01 0.43 16.48
CA ARG A 616 -16.09 -1.03 16.66
C ARG A 616 -14.76 -1.62 17.14
N ALA A 617 -13.62 -1.14 16.65
CA ALA A 617 -12.31 -1.60 17.06
C ALA A 617 -12.04 -1.31 18.55
N PHE A 618 -12.51 -0.16 19.04
CA PHE A 618 -12.44 0.17 20.47
C PHE A 618 -13.36 -0.72 21.32
N VAL A 619 -14.60 -0.97 20.87
CA VAL A 619 -15.50 -1.94 21.52
C VAL A 619 -14.87 -3.32 21.59
N ASN A 620 -14.30 -3.81 20.47
CA ASN A 620 -13.60 -5.09 20.44
C ASN A 620 -12.44 -5.12 21.44
N PHE A 621 -11.68 -4.03 21.57
CA PHE A 621 -10.61 -3.94 22.57
C PHE A 621 -11.14 -4.09 24.00
N MET A 622 -12.20 -3.35 24.36
CA MET A 622 -12.81 -3.37 25.69
C MET A 622 -13.44 -4.74 26.02
N GLU A 623 -13.98 -5.43 25.02
CA GLU A 623 -14.54 -6.78 25.14
C GLU A 623 -13.49 -7.91 25.03
N ASN A 624 -12.20 -7.55 24.87
CA ASN A 624 -11.09 -8.48 24.61
C ASN A 624 -11.33 -9.41 23.39
N ASN A 625 -12.08 -8.90 22.41
CA ASN A 625 -12.34 -9.57 21.14
C ASN A 625 -11.19 -9.32 20.16
N ASN A 626 -10.61 -10.40 19.63
CA ASN A 626 -9.51 -10.35 18.66
C ASN A 626 -9.97 -10.24 17.20
N GLY A 627 -11.28 -10.25 16.94
CA GLY A 627 -11.87 -10.13 15.60
C GLY A 627 -11.62 -8.77 14.95
N ARG A 628 -11.69 -8.73 13.62
CA ARG A 628 -11.68 -7.46 12.87
C ARG A 628 -12.95 -6.66 13.17
N ALA A 629 -12.83 -5.36 13.00
CA ALA A 629 -13.92 -4.41 13.24
C ALA A 629 -14.79 -4.14 11.98
N TYR A 630 -14.49 -4.83 10.87
CA TYR A 630 -15.20 -4.86 9.60
C TYR A 630 -15.19 -6.27 9.02
#